data_AF-A0A9E5LQJ3-F1
#
_entry.id   AF-A0A9E5LQJ3-F1
#
_cell.length_a   1.000
_cell.length_b   1.000
_cell.length_c   1.000
_cell.angle_alpha   90.00
_cell.angle_beta   90.00
_cell.angle_gamma   90.00
#
_symmetry.space_group_name_H-M   'P 1'
#
loop_
_entity.id
_entity.type
_entity.pdbx_description
1 polymer ?
#
loop_
_entity_poly.entity_id
_entity_poly.type
_entity_poly.pdbx_seq_one_letter_code
_entity_poly.pdbx_strand_id
1 'polypeptide(L)'
;HERKKLMFTNSDAVILLPGGPGSLDEFFEVLTWAQLGVHSKPIVLINVKSYWAPLLNLIDHTISAGFAEQSLKKLFKITESVDEAVEYIANFDQRLET
;
A
#
# COMPACT_ATOMS: atom_id res chain seq x y z
N HIS A 1 8.37 -11.81 12.78
CA HIS A 1 6.91 -11.68 13.00
C HIS A 1 6.56 -10.58 14.01
N GLU A 2 7.02 -10.65 15.27
CA GLU A 2 6.64 -9.64 16.29
C GLU A 2 7.02 -8.19 15.93
N ARG A 3 8.23 -7.95 15.41
CA ARG A 3 8.71 -6.60 15.04
C ARG A 3 7.77 -5.88 14.07
N LYS A 4 7.32 -6.58 13.03
CA LYS A 4 6.49 -5.99 11.97
C LYS A 4 5.08 -5.65 12.47
N LYS A 5 4.48 -6.56 13.23
CA LYS A 5 3.19 -6.30 13.90
C LYS A 5 3.27 -5.11 14.82
N LEU A 6 4.31 -5.00 15.65
CA LEU A 6 4.46 -3.86 16.56
C LEU A 6 4.64 -2.54 15.78
N MET A 7 5.47 -2.54 14.73
CA MET A 7 5.63 -1.39 13.85
C MET A 7 4.28 -0.97 13.23
N PHE A 8 3.53 -1.93 12.71
CA PHE A 8 2.22 -1.69 12.11
C PHE A 8 1.16 -1.23 13.12
N THR A 9 1.12 -1.82 14.31
CA THR A 9 0.16 -1.45 15.36
C THR A 9 0.33 0.01 15.77
N ASN A 10 1.59 0.47 15.88
CA ASN A 10 1.93 1.82 16.34
C ASN A 10 1.97 2.88 15.25
N SER A 11 1.73 2.54 13.98
CA SER A 11 1.69 3.50 12.88
C SER A 11 0.28 3.91 12.51
N ASP A 12 0.07 5.13 12.03
CA ASP A 12 -1.24 5.58 11.51
C ASP A 12 -1.38 5.35 10.01
N ALA A 13 -0.25 5.22 9.31
CA ALA A 13 -0.16 5.00 7.87
C ALA A 13 1.03 4.11 7.53
N VAL A 14 1.03 3.55 6.31
CA VAL A 14 2.17 2.80 5.77
C VAL A 14 2.61 3.44 4.46
N ILE A 15 3.91 3.73 4.34
CA ILE A 15 4.50 4.30 3.13
C ILE A 15 5.58 3.36 2.62
N LEU A 16 5.49 2.99 1.35
CA LEU A 16 6.50 2.22 0.64
C LEU A 16 7.36 3.13 -0.23
N LEU A 17 8.60 3.33 0.21
CA LEU A 17 9.66 3.97 -0.58
C LEU A 17 10.36 2.94 -1.47
N PRO A 18 11.08 3.37 -2.53
CA PRO A 18 11.94 2.49 -3.32
C PRO A 18 12.82 1.58 -2.45
N GLY A 19 12.77 0.27 -2.70
CA GLY A 19 13.37 -0.71 -1.82
C GLY A 19 13.43 -2.10 -2.42
N GLY A 20 14.01 -3.03 -1.66
CA GLY A 20 14.24 -4.41 -2.09
C GLY A 20 13.16 -5.40 -1.62
N PRO A 21 13.50 -6.70 -1.58
CA PRO A 21 12.57 -7.77 -1.18
C PRO A 21 11.95 -7.58 0.21
N GLY A 22 12.69 -7.03 1.17
CA GLY A 22 12.15 -6.76 2.51
C GLY A 22 11.01 -5.75 2.50
N SER A 23 11.12 -4.70 1.68
CA SER A 23 10.08 -3.68 1.50
C SER A 23 8.85 -4.28 0.80
N LEU A 24 9.07 -5.14 -0.21
CA LEU A 24 7.98 -5.85 -0.90
C LEU A 24 7.23 -6.81 0.04
N ASP A 25 7.97 -7.57 0.86
CA ASP A 25 7.39 -8.48 1.85
C ASP A 25 6.54 -7.73 2.89
N GLU A 26 7.01 -6.57 3.36
CA GLU A 26 6.23 -5.69 4.25
C GLU A 26 5.00 -5.09 3.55
N PHE A 27 5.12 -4.66 2.29
CA PHE A 27 4.00 -4.13 1.51
C PHE A 27 2.89 -5.16 1.29
N PHE A 28 3.23 -6.38 0.85
CA PHE A 28 2.23 -7.41 0.62
C PHE A 28 1.59 -7.91 1.91
N GLU A 29 2.32 -7.92 3.03
CA GLU A 29 1.75 -8.27 4.34
C GLU A 29 0.65 -7.28 4.75
N VAL A 30 0.92 -5.96 4.69
CA VAL A 30 -0.10 -4.95 5.05
C VAL A 30 -1.24 -4.89 4.02
N LEU A 31 -0.94 -5.06 2.73
CA LEU A 31 -1.96 -5.07 1.68
C LEU A 31 -2.94 -6.24 1.88
N THR A 32 -2.43 -7.41 2.25
CA THR A 32 -3.25 -8.59 2.56
C THR A 32 -4.13 -8.35 3.79
N TRP A 33 -3.60 -7.70 4.84
CA TRP A 33 -4.40 -7.37 6.02
C TRP A 33 -5.50 -6.35 5.72
N ALA A 34 -5.22 -5.34 4.89
CA ALA A 34 -6.25 -4.42 4.40
C ALA A 34 -7.34 -5.16 3.60
N GLN A 35 -6.93 -6.09 2.71
CA GLN A 35 -7.85 -6.89 1.90
C GLN A 35 -8.76 -7.78 2.77
N LEU A 36 -8.23 -8.31 3.87
CA LEU A 36 -8.98 -9.11 4.84
C LEU A 36 -9.79 -8.26 5.84
N GLY A 37 -9.74 -6.93 5.74
CA GLY A 37 -10.46 -6.01 6.64
C GLY A 37 -9.88 -5.96 8.06
N VAL A 38 -8.64 -6.41 8.26
CA VAL A 38 -7.96 -6.38 9.58
C VAL A 38 -7.58 -4.95 9.97
N HIS A 39 -7.42 -4.06 9.00
CA HIS A 39 -7.22 -2.65 9.23
C HIS A 39 -7.70 -1.82 8.04
N SER A 40 -7.68 -0.50 8.24
CA SER A 40 -8.11 0.52 7.30
C SER A 40 -7.11 1.67 7.16
N LYS A 41 -5.92 1.53 7.74
CA LYS A 41 -4.84 2.52 7.66
C LYS A 41 -4.45 2.76 6.19
N PRO A 42 -4.18 4.02 5.77
CA PRO A 42 -3.78 4.32 4.40
C PRO A 42 -2.44 3.67 4.08
N ILE A 43 -2.37 3.03 2.91
CA ILE A 43 -1.14 2.50 2.32
C ILE A 43 -0.76 3.38 1.14
N VAL A 44 0.47 3.87 1.10
CA VAL A 44 0.98 4.74 0.03
C VAL A 44 2.21 4.13 -0.61
N LEU A 45 2.22 4.05 -1.94
CA LEU A 45 3.33 3.61 -2.77
C LEU A 45 3.97 4.82 -3.47
N ILE A 46 5.14 5.25 -3.00
CA ILE A 46 5.85 6.39 -3.59
C ILE A 46 6.65 5.91 -4.82
N ASN A 47 6.15 6.19 -6.01
CA ASN A 47 6.67 5.74 -7.30
C ASN A 47 7.58 6.79 -7.98
N VAL A 48 8.61 7.25 -7.27
CA VAL A 48 9.57 8.24 -7.80
C VAL A 48 10.25 7.69 -9.06
N LYS A 49 10.26 8.48 -10.13
CA LYS A 49 10.89 8.14 -11.43
C LYS A 49 10.44 6.77 -11.97
N SER A 50 9.17 6.40 -11.71
CA SER A 50 8.61 5.11 -12.13
C SER A 50 9.32 3.87 -11.57
N TYR A 51 10.00 3.98 -10.42
CA TYR A 51 10.71 2.86 -9.80
C TYR A 51 9.84 1.61 -9.60
N TRP A 52 8.58 1.79 -9.19
CA TRP A 52 7.62 0.72 -8.94
C TRP A 52 6.75 0.34 -10.14
N ALA A 53 7.02 0.89 -11.34
CA ALA A 53 6.28 0.48 -12.55
C ALA A 53 6.28 -1.05 -12.78
N PRO A 54 7.38 -1.80 -12.57
CA PRO A 54 7.35 -3.26 -12.68
C PRO A 54 6.44 -3.96 -11.66
N LEU A 55 6.39 -3.45 -10.43
CA LEU A 55 5.49 -3.97 -9.38
C LEU A 55 4.03 -3.73 -9.74
N LEU A 56 3.71 -2.53 -10.22
CA LEU A 56 2.35 -2.19 -10.66
C LEU A 56 1.92 -3.07 -11.83
N ASN A 57 2.80 -3.32 -12.79
CA ASN A 57 2.53 -4.25 -13.89
C ASN A 57 2.29 -5.70 -13.39
N LEU A 58 2.99 -6.13 -12.34
CA LEU A 58 2.76 -7.44 -11.73
C LEU A 58 1.38 -7.51 -11.06
N ILE A 59 0.97 -6.46 -10.34
CA ILE A 59 -0.37 -6.37 -9.73
C ILE A 59 -1.43 -6.44 -10.84
N ASP A 60 -1.24 -5.70 -11.93
CA ASP A 60 -2.15 -5.67 -13.08
C ASP A 60 -2.25 -7.04 -13.75
N HIS A 61 -1.11 -7.70 -13.94
CA HIS A 61 -1.06 -9.07 -14.45
C HIS A 61 -1.85 -10.03 -13.54
N THR A 62 -1.63 -9.95 -12.23
CA THR A 62 -2.29 -10.81 -11.23
C THR A 62 -3.81 -10.65 -11.27
N ILE A 63 -4.29 -9.41 -11.40
CA ILE A 63 -5.71 -9.12 -11.58
C ILE A 63 -6.23 -9.67 -12.91
N SER A 64 -5.53 -9.39 -14.01
CA SER A 64 -5.94 -9.84 -15.35
C SER A 64 -6.00 -11.37 -15.49
N ALA A 65 -5.16 -12.08 -14.74
CA ALA A 65 -5.12 -13.54 -14.69
C ALA A 65 -6.15 -14.15 -13.72
N GLY A 66 -6.96 -13.32 -13.03
CA GLY A 66 -8.02 -13.78 -12.14
C GLY A 66 -7.56 -14.20 -10.74
N PHE A 67 -6.33 -13.85 -10.35
CA PHE A 67 -5.78 -14.16 -9.02
C PHE A 67 -6.00 -13.04 -7.99
N ALA A 68 -6.49 -11.88 -8.42
CA ALA A 68 -6.89 -10.78 -7.55
C ALA A 68 -8.05 -9.99 -8.14
N GLU A 69 -8.82 -9.34 -7.28
CA GLU A 69 -9.92 -8.46 -7.68
C GLU A 69 -9.42 -7.05 -8.02
N GLN A 70 -10.13 -6.35 -8.89
CA GLN A 70 -9.82 -4.96 -9.25
C GLN A 70 -9.86 -4.03 -8.01
N SER A 71 -10.62 -4.39 -6.98
CA SER A 71 -10.71 -3.67 -5.71
C SER A 71 -9.37 -3.64 -4.95
N LEU A 72 -8.43 -4.55 -5.22
CA LEU A 72 -7.09 -4.55 -4.62
C LEU A 72 -6.37 -3.21 -4.83
N LYS A 73 -6.54 -2.60 -6.02
CA LYS A 73 -5.93 -1.29 -6.34
C LYS A 73 -6.50 -0.13 -5.53
N LYS A 74 -7.65 -0.30 -4.88
CA LYS A 74 -8.25 0.72 -4.00
C LYS A 74 -7.61 0.71 -2.61
N LEU A 75 -6.88 -0.34 -2.25
CA LEU A 75 -6.29 -0.50 -0.92
C LEU A 75 -4.98 0.27 -0.75
N PHE A 76 -4.42 0.83 -1.82
CA PHE A 76 -3.22 1.65 -1.75
C PHE A 76 -3.28 2.82 -2.73
N LYS A 77 -2.65 3.93 -2.36
CA LYS A 77 -2.50 5.13 -3.18
C LYS A 77 -1.11 5.16 -3.79
N ILE A 78 -1.01 5.48 -5.09
CA ILE A 78 0.28 5.75 -5.74
C ILE A 78 0.50 7.26 -5.71
N THR A 79 1.71 7.68 -5.36
CA THR A 79 2.14 9.08 -5.40
C THR A 79 3.52 9.19 -6.05
N GLU A 80 3.89 10.38 -6.55
CA GLU A 80 5.19 10.61 -7.20
C GLU A 80 6.19 11.34 -6.30
N SER A 81 5.75 11.83 -5.15
CA SER A 81 6.58 12.57 -4.19
C SER A 81 6.20 12.27 -2.74
N VAL A 82 7.08 12.67 -1.83
CA VAL A 82 6.84 12.61 -0.38
C VAL A 82 5.74 13.60 0.02
N ASP A 83 5.75 14.81 -0.55
CA ASP A 83 4.77 15.84 -0.20
C ASP A 83 3.34 15.38 -0.54
N GLU A 84 3.14 14.79 -1.71
CA GLU A 84 1.85 14.21 -2.11
C GLU A 84 1.43 13.07 -1.18
N ALA A 85 2.36 12.22 -0.75
CA ALA A 85 2.08 11.13 0.19
C ALA A 85 1.64 11.66 1.56
N VAL A 86 2.34 12.67 2.08
CA VAL A 86 2.02 13.29 3.37
C VAL A 86 0.68 14.02 3.29
N GLU A 87 0.42 14.76 2.22
CA GLU A 87 -0.86 15.44 2.00
C GLU A 87 -2.02 14.44 1.92
N TYR A 88 -1.83 13.33 1.20
CA TYR A 88 -2.84 12.27 1.13
C TYR A 88 -3.14 11.69 2.52
N ILE A 89 -2.10 11.38 3.31
CA ILE A 89 -2.27 10.82 4.66
C ILE A 89 -2.94 11.82 5.60
N ALA A 90 -2.56 13.09 5.54
CA ALA A 90 -3.13 14.15 6.39
C ALA A 90 -4.63 14.37 6.13
N ASN A 91 -5.09 14.14 4.89
CA ASN A 91 -6.48 14.30 4.48
C ASN A 91 -7.25 12.97 4.42
N PHE A 92 -6.65 11.87 4.87
CA PHE A 92 -7.29 10.56 4.83
C PHE A 92 -8.40 10.46 5.89
N ASP A 93 -9.65 10.71 5.49
CA ASP A 93 -10.83 10.44 6.34
C ASP A 93 -11.48 9.11 5.92
N GLN A 94 -11.38 8.14 6.82
CA GLN A 94 -11.92 6.80 6.63
C GLN A 94 -13.46 6.76 6.56
N ARG A 95 -14.16 7.83 6.94
CA ARG A 95 -15.63 7.87 7.03
C ARG A 95 -16.33 8.18 5.70
N LEU A 96 -15.59 8.48 4.64
CA LEU A 96 -16.16 8.89 3.34
C LEU A 96 -16.35 7.74 2.34
N GLU A 97 -15.98 6.50 2.69
CA GLU A 97 -16.08 5.32 1.82
C GLU A 97 -17.15 4.29 2.22
N THR A 98 -18.10 4.66 3.11
CA THR A 98 -19.30 3.86 3.44
C THR A 98 -20.53 4.42 2.72
#